data_AF-A0A439IPD3-F1
#
_entry.id   AF-A0A439IPD3-F1
#
_cell.length_a   1.000
_cell.length_b   1.000
_cell.length_c   1.000
_cell.angle_alpha   90.00
_cell.angle_beta   90.00
_cell.angle_gamma   90.00
#
_symmetry.space_group_name_H-M   'P 1'
#
loop_
_entity.id
_entity.type
_entity.pdbx_description
1 polymer ?
#
loop_
_entity_poly.entity_id
_entity_poly.type
_entity_poly.pdbx_seq_one_letter_code
_entity_poly.pdbx_strand_id
1 'polypeptide(L)'
;MLRALTDRASGHDIRFIHCARTADDIVFRSELEALAARFSNIDVSFFCSQEGSAWQGPTGRIDGPMLLRLAPDLHQRTLYLCGPEPFMRTVRACLADIGIAFSQYHEESFGGAVGNSMPPQSAVAGPTRVRFARSGVEHLCAPGEILLDAAHNCHLYITKLCRR
;
A
#
# COMPACT_ATOMS: atom_id res chain seq x y z
N MET A 1 -9.74 7.74 1.20
CA MET A 1 -9.20 8.80 2.09
C MET A 1 -9.58 10.20 1.63
N LEU A 2 -9.28 10.60 0.39
CA LEU A 2 -9.51 11.97 -0.11
C LEU A 2 -10.92 12.52 0.17
N ARG A 3 -11.97 11.84 -0.29
CA ARG A 3 -13.37 12.25 -0.03
C ARG A 3 -13.68 12.46 1.45
N ALA A 4 -13.24 11.55 2.32
CA ALA A 4 -13.49 11.67 3.75
C ALA A 4 -12.83 12.93 4.36
N LEU A 5 -11.65 13.33 3.85
CA LEU A 5 -10.96 14.55 4.28
C LEU A 5 -11.63 15.82 3.76
N THR A 6 -12.21 15.78 2.55
CA THR A 6 -12.97 16.89 1.98
C THR A 6 -14.33 17.05 2.61
N ASP A 7 -15.05 15.95 2.85
CA ASP A 7 -16.38 15.95 3.47
C ASP A 7 -16.33 16.46 4.90
N ARG A 8 -15.21 16.25 5.61
CA ARG A 8 -14.96 16.75 6.96
C ARG A 8 -14.38 18.16 6.99
N ALA A 9 -14.20 18.81 5.85
CA ALA A 9 -13.54 20.12 5.74
C ALA A 9 -12.22 20.21 6.52
N SER A 10 -11.40 19.16 6.42
CA SER A 10 -10.27 18.96 7.33
C SER A 10 -9.14 19.99 7.20
N GLY A 11 -9.13 20.80 6.14
CA GLY A 11 -8.15 21.88 5.91
C GLY A 11 -6.72 21.43 5.60
N HIS A 12 -6.44 20.12 5.55
CA HIS A 12 -5.11 19.60 5.23
C HIS A 12 -4.71 19.96 3.80
N ASP A 13 -3.45 20.32 3.59
CA ASP A 13 -2.86 20.45 2.26
C ASP A 13 -2.54 19.07 1.68
N ILE A 14 -3.24 18.68 0.61
CA ILE A 14 -3.23 17.33 0.05
C ILE A 14 -2.73 17.36 -1.39
N ARG A 15 -1.69 16.58 -1.67
CA ARG A 15 -1.31 16.20 -3.04
C ARG A 15 -1.72 14.77 -3.31
N PHE A 16 -2.63 14.57 -4.25
CA PHE A 16 -3.13 13.27 -4.67
C PHE A 16 -2.52 12.90 -6.01
N ILE A 17 -1.59 11.93 -6.02
CA ILE A 17 -0.91 11.47 -7.23
C ILE A 17 -1.52 10.13 -7.66
N HIS A 18 -2.18 10.11 -8.81
CA HIS A 18 -2.77 8.91 -9.40
C HIS A 18 -1.94 8.40 -10.57
N CYS A 19 -1.36 7.21 -10.42
CA CYS A 19 -0.62 6.53 -11.47
C CYS A 19 -1.51 5.50 -12.20
N ALA A 20 -1.54 5.54 -13.52
CA ALA A 20 -2.31 4.63 -14.38
C ALA A 20 -1.46 4.10 -15.55
N ARG A 21 -1.96 3.12 -16.32
CA ARG A 21 -1.28 2.69 -17.55
C ARG A 21 -1.51 3.70 -18.65
N THR A 22 -2.77 3.95 -18.98
CA THR A 22 -3.21 4.94 -19.97
C THR A 22 -4.17 5.95 -19.34
N ALA A 23 -4.54 6.98 -20.09
CA ALA A 23 -5.53 7.97 -19.65
C ALA A 23 -6.90 7.34 -19.36
N ASP A 24 -7.27 6.30 -20.11
CA ASP A 24 -8.55 5.59 -19.99
C ASP A 24 -8.61 4.71 -18.74
N ASP A 25 -7.45 4.34 -18.18
CA ASP A 25 -7.35 3.57 -16.94
C ASP A 25 -7.47 4.44 -15.67
N ILE A 26 -7.61 5.76 -15.81
CA ILE A 26 -7.78 6.67 -14.67
C ILE A 26 -9.21 6.58 -14.17
N VAL A 27 -9.40 5.81 -13.09
CA VAL A 27 -10.69 5.71 -12.42
C VAL A 27 -11.04 7.02 -11.72
N PHE A 28 -12.33 7.38 -11.77
CA PHE A 28 -12.88 8.57 -11.12
C PHE A 28 -12.23 9.92 -11.52
N ARG A 29 -11.65 10.00 -12.73
CA ARG A 29 -10.98 11.20 -13.25
C ARG A 29 -11.78 12.48 -13.05
N SER A 30 -13.02 12.51 -13.54
CA SER A 30 -13.89 13.70 -13.45
C SER A 30 -14.21 14.08 -12.00
N GLU A 31 -14.36 13.11 -11.10
CA GLU A 31 -14.62 13.37 -9.68
C GLU A 31 -13.38 13.97 -9.00
N LEU A 32 -12.20 13.41 -9.27
CA LEU A 32 -10.93 13.92 -8.74
C LEU A 32 -10.63 15.34 -9.23
N GLU A 33 -10.85 15.61 -10.52
CA GLU A 33 -10.71 16.96 -11.09
C GLU A 33 -11.72 17.94 -10.47
N ALA A 34 -12.97 17.51 -10.24
CA ALA A 34 -13.98 18.33 -9.58
C ALA A 34 -13.62 18.64 -8.11
N LEU A 35 -13.00 17.69 -7.39
CA LEU A 35 -12.50 17.93 -6.03
C LEU A 35 -11.36 18.95 -6.03
N ALA A 36 -10.39 18.82 -6.93
CA ALA A 36 -9.28 19.78 -7.06
C ALA A 36 -9.78 21.19 -7.44
N ALA A 37 -10.77 21.28 -8.34
CA ALA A 37 -11.37 22.57 -8.72
C ALA A 37 -12.16 23.21 -7.57
N ARG A 38 -12.72 22.42 -6.66
CA ARG A 38 -13.55 22.89 -5.55
C ARG A 38 -12.74 23.31 -4.32
N PHE A 39 -11.59 22.68 -4.06
CA PHE A 39 -10.81 22.87 -2.84
C PHE A 39 -9.39 23.34 -3.16
N SER A 40 -9.03 24.55 -2.75
CA SER A 40 -7.72 25.16 -3.05
C SER A 40 -6.54 24.48 -2.36
N ASN A 41 -6.80 23.68 -1.33
CA ASN A 41 -5.81 22.90 -0.57
C ASN A 41 -5.66 21.47 -1.12
N ILE A 42 -6.20 21.17 -2.31
CA ILE A 42 -6.11 19.86 -2.95
C ILE A 42 -5.51 20.02 -4.34
N ASP A 43 -4.36 19.39 -4.53
CA ASP A 43 -3.74 19.23 -5.83
C ASP A 43 -3.89 17.78 -6.30
N VAL A 44 -4.42 17.58 -7.51
CA VAL A 44 -4.57 16.25 -8.12
C VAL A 44 -3.67 16.18 -9.35
N SER A 45 -2.74 15.24 -9.31
CA SER A 45 -1.80 14.97 -10.39
C SER A 45 -2.02 13.57 -10.95
N PHE A 46 -2.11 13.47 -12.28
CA PHE A 46 -2.26 12.21 -12.99
C PHE A 46 -0.96 11.86 -13.73
N PHE A 47 -0.57 10.59 -13.67
CA PHE A 47 0.66 10.10 -14.30
C PHE A 47 0.38 8.79 -15.04
N CYS A 48 0.64 8.73 -16.35
CA CYS A 48 0.41 7.54 -17.16
C CYS A 48 1.71 6.86 -17.53
N SER A 49 1.79 5.54 -17.40
CA SER A 49 3.03 4.81 -17.72
C SER A 49 3.21 4.48 -19.20
N GLN A 50 2.15 4.58 -19.98
CA GLN A 50 2.14 4.38 -21.42
C GLN A 50 1.58 5.62 -22.10
N GLU A 51 2.10 5.91 -23.29
CA GLU A 51 1.52 6.90 -24.18
C GLU A 51 0.17 6.40 -24.69
N GLY A 52 -0.83 7.27 -24.67
CA GLY A 52 -2.12 7.06 -25.30
C GLY A 52 -2.38 8.21 -26.28
N SER A 53 -3.27 7.99 -27.25
CA SER A 53 -3.55 8.95 -28.33
C SER A 53 -4.02 10.34 -27.84
N ALA A 54 -4.57 10.43 -26.62
CA ALA A 54 -5.11 11.66 -26.04
C ALA A 54 -4.36 12.14 -24.78
N TRP A 55 -3.26 11.49 -24.37
CA TRP A 55 -2.57 11.83 -23.13
C TRP A 55 -1.54 12.94 -23.35
N GLN A 56 -1.74 14.08 -22.70
CA GLN A 56 -0.81 15.22 -22.73
C GLN A 56 -0.02 15.40 -21.42
N GLY A 57 -0.29 14.55 -20.43
CA GLY A 57 0.40 14.59 -19.15
C GLY A 57 1.76 13.89 -19.20
N PRO A 58 2.45 13.81 -18.06
CA PRO A 58 3.75 13.15 -18.01
C PRO A 58 3.61 11.63 -18.26
N THR A 59 4.60 11.06 -18.96
CA THR A 59 4.65 9.64 -19.29
C THR A 59 5.87 8.94 -18.70
N GLY A 60 5.76 7.63 -18.48
CA GLY A 60 6.87 6.76 -18.09
C GLY A 60 6.67 6.00 -16.79
N ARG A 61 7.73 5.40 -16.24
CA ARG A 61 7.64 4.78 -14.90
C ARG A 61 7.86 5.86 -13.85
N ILE A 62 7.13 5.76 -12.74
CA ILE A 62 7.32 6.68 -11.61
C ILE A 62 8.72 6.49 -11.06
N ASP A 63 9.42 7.59 -10.79
CA ASP A 63 10.77 7.62 -10.24
C ASP A 63 10.92 8.76 -9.22
N GLY A 64 12.07 8.81 -8.56
CA GLY A 64 12.37 9.83 -7.55
C GLY A 64 12.26 11.27 -8.07
N PRO A 65 12.89 11.61 -9.21
CA PRO A 65 12.76 12.94 -9.82
C PRO A 65 11.30 13.34 -10.10
N MET A 66 10.49 12.42 -10.63
CA MET A 66 9.07 12.68 -10.87
C MET A 66 8.31 12.90 -9.55
N LEU A 67 8.58 12.09 -8.52
CA LEU A 67 7.98 12.29 -7.20
C LEU A 67 8.32 13.67 -6.62
N LEU A 68 9.58 14.10 -6.72
CA LEU A 68 10.01 15.43 -6.27
C LEU A 68 9.41 16.56 -7.13
N ARG A 69 9.16 16.32 -8.42
CA ARG A 69 8.49 17.30 -9.27
C ARG A 69 7.01 17.45 -8.91
N LEU A 70 6.32 16.34 -8.65
CA LEU A 70 4.91 16.33 -8.26
C LEU A 70 4.72 16.77 -6.81
N ALA A 71 5.71 16.54 -5.94
CA ALA A 71 5.69 16.98 -4.56
C ALA A 71 7.07 17.50 -4.09
N PRO A 72 7.41 18.78 -4.37
CA PRO A 72 8.73 19.35 -4.04
C PRO A 72 9.06 19.42 -2.55
N ASP A 73 8.05 19.44 -1.70
CA ASP A 73 8.11 19.49 -0.24
C ASP A 73 7.81 18.12 0.40
N LEU A 74 8.17 17.03 -0.31
CA LEU A 74 7.89 15.65 0.10
C LEU A 74 8.33 15.35 1.54
N HIS A 75 9.49 15.87 1.97
CA HIS A 75 10.02 15.70 3.33
C HIS A 75 9.15 16.29 4.44
N GLN A 76 8.24 17.22 4.11
CA GLN A 76 7.34 17.86 5.08
C GLN A 76 5.98 17.18 5.16
N ARG A 77 5.74 16.12 4.38
CA ARG A 77 4.43 15.49 4.22
C ARG A 77 4.37 14.12 4.90
N THR A 78 3.15 13.68 5.20
CA THR A 78 2.85 12.28 5.51
C THR A 78 2.40 11.59 4.22
N LEU A 79 3.03 10.46 3.90
CA LEU A 79 2.83 9.75 2.66
C LEU A 79 1.96 8.53 2.89
N TYR A 80 0.94 8.38 2.05
CA TYR A 80 0.10 7.18 1.99
C TYR A 80 0.19 6.59 0.60
N LEU A 81 0.62 5.34 0.51
CA LEU A 81 0.78 4.62 -0.75
C LEU A 81 -0.15 3.41 -0.80
N CYS A 82 -0.79 3.23 -1.95
CA CYS A 82 -1.46 1.97 -2.24
C CYS A 82 -1.33 1.65 -3.73
N GLY A 83 -1.36 0.37 -4.06
CA GLY A 83 -1.28 -0.09 -5.44
C GLY A 83 -0.75 -1.51 -5.58
N PRO A 84 -0.43 -1.96 -6.80
CA PRO A 84 0.20 -3.25 -7.04
C PRO A 84 1.59 -3.34 -6.38
N GLU A 85 1.96 -4.51 -5.87
CA GLU A 85 3.24 -4.72 -5.18
C GLU A 85 4.48 -4.26 -6.00
N PRO A 86 4.59 -4.53 -7.32
CA PRO A 86 5.72 -4.01 -8.09
C PRO A 86 5.79 -2.48 -8.13
N PHE A 87 4.63 -1.81 -8.18
CA PHE A 87 4.56 -0.35 -8.14
C PHE A 87 4.96 0.17 -6.76
N MET A 88 4.40 -0.41 -5.70
CA MET A 88 4.72 0.03 -4.33
C MET A 88 6.20 -0.18 -4.00
N ARG A 89 6.81 -1.27 -4.46
CA ARG A 89 8.25 -1.52 -4.31
C ARG A 89 9.10 -0.46 -5.00
N THR A 90 8.75 -0.07 -6.21
CA THR A 90 9.47 1.00 -6.94
C THR A 90 9.40 2.31 -6.17
N VAL A 91 8.20 2.71 -5.73
CA VAL A 91 8.03 3.95 -4.95
C VAL A 91 8.79 3.87 -3.62
N ARG A 92 8.73 2.74 -2.90
CA ARG A 92 9.53 2.52 -1.69
C ARG A 92 11.02 2.73 -1.90
N ALA A 93 11.58 2.18 -2.98
CA ALA A 93 12.98 2.38 -3.33
C ALA A 93 13.29 3.86 -3.57
N CYS A 94 12.47 4.56 -4.35
CA CYS A 94 12.65 5.99 -4.60
C CYS A 94 12.58 6.82 -3.31
N LEU A 95 11.64 6.52 -2.41
CA LEU A 95 11.49 7.24 -1.15
C LEU A 95 12.69 7.00 -0.22
N ALA A 96 13.25 5.79 -0.22
CA ALA A 96 14.47 5.47 0.51
C ALA A 96 15.67 6.25 -0.03
N ASP A 97 15.82 6.32 -1.36
CA ASP A 97 16.90 7.07 -2.02
C ASP A 97 16.79 8.59 -1.76
N ILE A 98 15.56 9.12 -1.66
CA ILE A 98 15.28 10.53 -1.30
C ILE A 98 15.53 10.80 0.19
N GLY A 99 15.63 9.76 1.02
CA GLY A 99 15.84 9.87 2.46
C GLY A 99 14.57 10.20 3.26
N ILE A 100 13.40 9.76 2.81
CA ILE A 100 12.15 9.93 3.56
C ILE A 100 12.16 9.02 4.79
N ALA A 101 11.82 9.58 5.95
CA ALA A 101 11.78 8.80 7.19
C ALA A 101 10.62 7.80 7.16
N PHE A 102 10.87 6.56 7.59
CA PHE A 102 9.85 5.50 7.61
C PHE A 102 8.62 5.88 8.46
N SER A 103 8.81 6.71 9.50
CA SER A 103 7.71 7.21 10.33
C SER A 103 6.68 8.09 9.60
N GLN A 104 7.04 8.66 8.44
CA GLN A 104 6.16 9.49 7.61
C GLN A 104 5.48 8.67 6.50
N TYR A 105 5.87 7.40 6.31
CA TYR A 105 5.45 6.56 5.21
C TYR A 105 4.49 5.47 5.68
N HIS A 106 3.33 5.40 5.04
CA HIS A 106 2.32 4.38 5.28
C HIS A 106 1.92 3.74 3.96
N GLU A 107 1.74 2.42 3.96
CA GLU A 107 1.25 1.70 2.79
C GLU A 107 0.13 0.73 3.10
N GLU A 108 -0.75 0.53 2.13
CA GLU A 108 -1.81 -0.48 2.17
C GLU A 108 -1.68 -1.43 0.98
N SER A 109 -1.63 -2.73 1.27
CA SER A 109 -1.52 -3.80 0.27
C SER A 109 -2.84 -4.54 0.09
N PHE A 110 -3.39 -4.51 -1.12
CA PHE A 110 -4.65 -5.20 -1.47
C PHE A 110 -4.50 -6.67 -1.88
N GLY A 111 -3.29 -7.23 -1.84
CA GLY A 111 -3.09 -8.67 -2.05
C GLY A 111 -2.88 -9.10 -3.49
N GLY A 112 -2.07 -8.34 -4.23
CA GLY A 112 -1.39 -8.88 -5.40
C GLY A 112 -0.47 -10.03 -4.98
N ALA A 113 -0.44 -11.09 -5.80
CA ALA A 113 0.25 -12.35 -5.54
C ALA A 113 1.67 -12.11 -4.98
N VAL A 114 1.79 -12.16 -3.65
CA VAL A 114 2.87 -12.95 -3.07
C VAL A 114 2.57 -14.30 -3.67
N GLY A 115 3.38 -14.76 -4.62
CA GLY A 115 3.14 -16.05 -5.25
C GLY A 115 2.84 -17.07 -4.15
N ASN A 116 2.16 -18.14 -4.51
CA ASN A 116 2.08 -19.36 -3.71
C ASN A 116 3.47 -19.97 -3.38
N SER A 117 4.55 -19.18 -3.34
CA SER A 117 5.62 -19.40 -2.39
C SER A 117 5.03 -19.37 -0.99
N MET A 118 4.51 -20.54 -0.58
CA MET A 118 4.91 -21.10 0.72
C MET A 118 6.34 -20.61 0.98
N PRO A 119 6.66 -20.13 2.20
CA PRO A 119 8.06 -19.91 2.55
C PRO A 119 8.82 -21.16 2.09
N PRO A 120 10.01 -21.01 1.48
CA PRO A 120 10.80 -22.18 1.10
C PRO A 120 10.78 -23.11 2.29
N GLN A 121 10.41 -24.37 2.09
CA GLN A 121 10.53 -25.40 3.12
C GLN A 121 12.01 -25.43 3.49
N SER A 122 12.42 -24.56 4.40
CA SER A 122 13.75 -24.57 4.96
C SER A 122 13.85 -25.92 5.65
N ALA A 123 14.83 -26.67 5.19
CA ALA A 123 15.09 -28.04 5.56
C ALA A 123 14.99 -28.21 7.09
N VAL A 124 14.20 -29.21 7.50
CA VAL A 124 14.18 -29.80 8.84
C VAL A 124 13.80 -28.84 9.99
N ALA A 125 12.65 -28.17 9.91
CA ALA A 125 11.98 -27.74 11.15
C ALA A 125 11.31 -28.97 11.77
N GLY A 126 11.70 -29.36 12.99
CA GLY A 126 10.95 -30.32 13.79
C GLY A 126 9.64 -29.70 14.30
N PRO A 127 8.75 -30.51 14.90
CA PRO A 127 7.54 -29.98 15.52
C PRO A 127 7.91 -28.92 16.57
N THR A 128 7.27 -27.75 16.51
CA THR A 128 7.58 -26.60 17.39
C THR A 128 6.46 -26.41 18.41
N ARG A 129 6.82 -26.32 19.69
CA ARG A 129 5.84 -26.08 20.75
C ARG A 129 5.48 -24.59 20.81
N VAL A 130 4.19 -24.29 20.69
CA VAL A 130 3.63 -22.95 20.80
C VAL A 130 2.77 -22.88 22.05
N ARG A 131 3.00 -21.88 22.89
CA ARG A 131 2.20 -21.62 24.08
C ARG A 131 1.41 -20.32 23.90
N PHE A 132 0.09 -20.42 24.01
CA PHE A 132 -0.80 -19.26 23.99
C PHE A 132 -0.84 -18.62 25.38
N ALA A 133 0.02 -17.62 25.60
CA ALA A 133 0.34 -17.07 26.93
C ALA A 133 -0.90 -16.73 27.80
N ARG A 134 -1.98 -16.19 27.20
CA ARG A 134 -3.19 -15.79 27.93
C ARG A 134 -4.07 -16.98 28.36
N SER A 135 -4.20 -18.01 27.53
CA SER A 135 -5.01 -19.19 27.85
C SER A 135 -4.21 -20.29 28.56
N GLY A 136 -2.89 -20.23 28.48
CA GLY A 136 -1.98 -21.25 29.00
C GLY A 136 -1.94 -22.54 28.16
N VAL A 137 -2.74 -22.62 27.09
CA VAL A 137 -2.81 -23.80 26.22
C VAL A 137 -1.53 -23.93 25.40
N GLU A 138 -1.03 -25.16 25.28
CA GLU A 138 0.12 -25.49 24.45
C GLU A 138 -0.31 -26.36 23.28
N HIS A 139 0.28 -26.11 22.11
CA HIS A 139 0.10 -26.91 20.91
C HIS A 139 1.47 -27.29 20.34
N LEU A 140 1.56 -28.50 19.80
CA LEU A 140 2.75 -28.94 19.10
C LEU A 140 2.52 -28.75 17.59
N CYS A 141 3.00 -27.64 17.04
CA CYS A 141 2.77 -27.30 15.64
C CYS A 141 3.61 -28.19 14.72
N ALA A 142 2.96 -28.81 13.74
CA ALA A 142 3.64 -29.54 12.68
C ALA A 142 4.39 -28.56 11.74
N PRO A 143 5.45 -29.00 11.05
CA PRO A 143 6.13 -28.17 10.07
C PRO A 143 5.16 -27.72 8.96
N GLY A 144 5.04 -26.40 8.76
CA GLY A 144 4.10 -25.80 7.81
C GLY A 144 2.69 -25.54 8.35
N GLU A 145 2.38 -25.94 9.59
CA GLU A 145 1.14 -25.54 10.26
C GLU A 145 1.18 -24.04 10.59
N ILE A 146 0.15 -23.29 10.15
CA ILE A 146 0.04 -21.86 10.47
C ILE A 146 -0.45 -21.68 11.91
N LEU A 147 0.11 -20.71 12.64
CA LEU A 147 -0.22 -20.46 14.05
C LEU A 147 -1.72 -20.21 14.29
N LEU A 148 -2.42 -19.68 13.29
CA LEU A 148 -3.86 -19.46 13.38
C LEU A 148 -4.64 -20.79 13.37
N ASP A 149 -4.23 -21.75 12.56
CA ASP A 149 -4.86 -23.06 12.50
C ASP A 149 -4.54 -23.84 13.79
N ALA A 150 -3.30 -23.76 14.29
CA ALA A 150 -2.93 -24.27 15.61
C ALA A 150 -3.82 -23.69 16.74
N ALA A 151 -4.10 -22.39 16.72
CA ALA A 151 -5.01 -21.76 17.68
C ALA A 151 -6.43 -22.33 17.59
N HIS A 152 -6.97 -22.46 16.38
CA HIS A 152 -8.30 -23.03 16.16
C HIS A 152 -8.38 -24.51 16.56
N ASN A 153 -7.34 -25.29 16.31
CA ASN A 153 -7.22 -26.69 16.74
C ASN A 153 -7.24 -26.82 18.27
N CYS A 154 -6.79 -25.78 18.97
CA CYS A 154 -6.87 -25.66 20.43
C CYS A 154 -8.16 -24.99 20.93
N HIS A 155 -9.16 -24.79 20.07
CA HIS A 155 -10.39 -24.06 20.37
C HIS A 155 -10.17 -22.61 20.86
N LEU A 156 -9.03 -22.00 20.49
CA LEU A 156 -8.76 -20.58 20.73
C LEU A 156 -9.21 -19.78 19.52
N TYR A 157 -10.27 -18.99 19.71
CA TYR A 157 -10.79 -18.14 18.65
C TYR A 157 -10.00 -16.84 18.57
N ILE A 158 -9.25 -16.66 17.48
CA ILE A 158 -8.55 -15.42 17.16
C ILE A 158 -9.27 -14.78 15.97
N THR A 159 -9.74 -13.55 16.15
CA THR A 159 -10.43 -12.83 15.08
C THR A 159 -9.51 -12.66 13.88
N LYS A 160 -9.99 -13.12 12.72
CA LYS A 160 -9.31 -13.02 11.43
C LYS A 160 -10.14 -12.14 10.49
N LEU A 161 -9.48 -11.19 9.82
CA LEU A 161 -10.09 -10.35 8.80
C LEU A 161 -9.53 -10.67 7.41
N CYS A 162 -8.22 -10.59 7.23
CA CYS A 162 -7.56 -10.92 5.97
C CYS A 162 -7.16 -12.41 5.92
N ARG A 163 -7.37 -13.07 4.77
CA ARG A 163 -6.87 -14.43 4.49
C ARG A 163 -5.83 -14.34 3.37
N ARG A 164 -4.58 -14.61 3.71
CA ARG A 164 -3.53 -15.00 2.80
C ARG A 164 -2.89 -16.26 3.36
#